data_AF-A0A914L149-F1
#
_entry.id   AF-A0A914L149-F1
#
_cell.length_a   1.000
_cell.length_b   1.000
_cell.length_c   1.000
_cell.angle_alpha   90.00
_cell.angle_beta   90.00
_cell.angle_gamma   90.00
#
_symmetry.space_group_name_H-M   'P 1'
#
loop_
_entity.id
_entity.type
_entity.pdbx_description
1 polymer ?
#
loop_
_entity_poly.entity_id
_entity_poly.type
_entity_poly.pdbx_seq_one_letter_code
_entity_poly.pdbx_strand_id
1 'polypeptide(L)'
;MPAQDEIFRNIRVVAQGLDALRDEHEAIKNKLTGGIDLLTPDERQLIDEKTSIVDRNLENILLGVEEAQVMVALASHFQNLEADKQKYKAQVRRLCQENAWIRDELNSTQQQLRTAMQNIAQLEEENKHLKFMNSIKKFDEDLPELADKEGDQAEQQRTASDAHNSTLLELGFGDEEEDLQSLFLSYFDFHKNIDWGKGLGWYVDCVIVSPFYLCFLW
;
A
#
# COMPACT_ATOMS: atom_id res chain seq x y z
N MET A 1 -10.71 25.77 -1.78
CA MET A 1 -11.98 26.51 -1.59
C MET A 1 -11.64 27.99 -1.62
N PRO A 2 -12.01 28.74 -2.67
CA PRO A 2 -11.56 30.13 -2.82
C PRO A 2 -12.06 31.08 -1.71
N ALA A 3 -13.20 30.78 -1.08
CA ALA A 3 -13.78 31.62 -0.02
C ALA A 3 -12.98 31.61 1.30
N GLN A 4 -12.28 30.51 1.62
CA GLN A 4 -11.55 30.38 2.90
C GLN A 4 -10.21 31.15 2.87
N ASP A 5 -9.53 31.12 1.73
CA ASP A 5 -8.29 31.89 1.53
C ASP A 5 -8.55 33.41 1.57
N GLU A 6 -9.72 33.84 1.09
CA GLU A 6 -10.18 35.23 1.20
C GLU A 6 -10.41 35.64 2.66
N ILE A 7 -11.02 34.77 3.48
CA ILE A 7 -11.19 35.02 4.92
C ILE A 7 -9.83 35.17 5.61
N PHE A 8 -8.87 34.28 5.34
CA PHE A 8 -7.53 34.36 5.94
C PHE A 8 -6.76 35.60 5.50
N ARG A 9 -6.92 36.02 4.24
CA ARG A 9 -6.38 37.29 3.75
C ARG A 9 -7.01 38.47 4.49
N ASN A 10 -8.32 38.49 4.65
CA ASN A 10 -9.03 39.55 5.35
C ASN A 10 -8.62 39.64 6.83
N ILE A 11 -8.44 38.50 7.52
CA ILE A 11 -7.94 38.47 8.90
C ILE A 11 -6.57 39.16 9.02
N ARG A 12 -5.65 38.90 8.08
CA ARG A 12 -4.33 39.56 8.07
C ARG A 12 -4.43 41.07 7.82
N VAL A 13 -5.33 41.49 6.92
CA VAL A 13 -5.57 42.90 6.63
C VAL A 13 -6.14 43.62 7.86
N VAL A 14 -7.09 43.00 8.56
CA VAL A 14 -7.66 43.56 9.80
C VAL A 14 -6.60 43.67 10.89
N ALA A 15 -5.77 42.64 11.10
CA ALA A 15 -4.67 42.70 12.06
C ALA A 15 -3.71 43.86 11.77
N GLN A 16 -3.28 44.02 10.51
CA GLN A 16 -2.43 45.14 10.09
C GLN A 16 -3.10 46.50 10.24
N GLY A 17 -4.41 46.60 9.97
CA GLY A 17 -5.17 47.82 10.17
C GLY A 17 -5.28 48.22 11.64
N LEU A 18 -5.42 47.25 12.55
CA LEU A 18 -5.43 47.49 13.98
C LEU A 18 -4.06 47.92 14.51
N ASP A 19 -2.97 47.32 14.02
CA ASP A 19 -1.61 47.76 14.34
C ASP A 19 -1.36 49.21 13.90
N ALA A 20 -1.78 49.57 12.69
CA ALA A 20 -1.67 50.93 12.19
C ALA A 20 -2.49 51.92 13.04
N LEU A 21 -3.72 51.55 13.41
CA LEU A 21 -4.59 52.38 14.24
C LEU A 21 -4.02 52.57 15.66
N ARG A 22 -3.40 51.53 16.24
CA ARG A 22 -2.66 51.64 17.51
C ARG A 22 -1.58 52.70 17.41
N ASP A 23 -0.73 52.62 16.38
CA ASP A 23 0.40 53.54 16.20
C ASP A 23 -0.08 54.98 16.00
N GLU A 24 -1.20 55.18 15.28
CA GLU A 24 -1.84 56.49 15.14
C GLU A 24 -2.35 57.04 16.49
N HIS A 25 -2.99 56.20 17.32
CA HIS A 25 -3.46 56.59 18.64
C HIS A 25 -2.32 56.91 19.62
N GLU A 26 -1.22 56.15 19.57
CA GLU A 26 0.00 56.48 20.32
C GLU A 26 0.60 57.82 19.87
N ALA A 27 0.64 58.08 18.56
CA ALA A 27 1.08 59.37 18.03
C ALA A 27 0.19 60.53 18.48
N ILE A 28 -1.14 60.33 18.53
CA ILE A 28 -2.09 61.32 19.05
C ILE A 28 -1.83 61.56 20.53
N LYS A 29 -1.70 60.50 21.34
CA LYS A 29 -1.40 60.60 22.77
C LYS A 29 -0.13 61.40 23.02
N ASN A 30 0.96 61.09 22.32
CA ASN A 30 2.23 61.80 22.43
C ASN A 30 2.13 63.28 22.05
N LYS A 31 1.29 63.64 21.06
CA LYS A 31 1.03 65.04 20.69
C LYS A 31 0.22 65.78 21.76
N LEU A 32 -0.74 65.12 22.40
CA LEU A 32 -1.54 65.71 23.46
C LEU A 32 -0.72 66.00 24.71
N THR A 33 0.19 65.08 25.06
CA THR A 33 1.06 65.24 26.24
C THR A 33 2.28 66.13 25.97
N GLY A 34 2.74 66.22 24.72
CA GLY A 34 3.96 66.93 24.31
C GLY A 34 3.94 68.46 24.35
N GLY A 35 2.89 69.09 24.88
CA GLY A 35 2.77 70.55 24.97
C GLY A 35 2.21 71.08 26.29
N ILE A 36 2.02 70.20 27.29
CA ILE A 36 1.29 70.48 28.53
C ILE A 36 1.87 71.67 29.31
N ASP A 37 3.19 71.86 29.30
CA ASP A 37 3.88 72.82 30.16
C ASP A 37 3.50 74.29 29.92
N LEU A 38 3.06 74.64 28.71
CA LEU A 38 2.73 76.02 28.31
C LEU A 38 1.25 76.39 28.46
N LEU A 39 0.42 75.47 28.98
CA LEU A 39 -1.04 75.59 28.93
C LEU A 39 -1.63 76.18 30.21
N THR A 40 -2.77 76.88 30.06
CA THR A 40 -3.58 77.37 31.19
C THR A 40 -4.24 76.21 31.95
N PRO A 41 -4.70 76.42 33.20
CA PRO A 41 -5.36 75.36 33.98
C PRO A 41 -6.56 74.72 33.28
N ASP A 42 -7.39 75.52 32.62
CA ASP A 42 -8.57 75.05 31.88
C ASP A 42 -8.17 74.22 30.66
N GLU A 43 -7.12 74.63 29.94
CA GLU A 43 -6.58 73.88 28.80
C GLU A 43 -5.94 72.54 29.22
N ARG A 44 -5.30 72.49 30.39
CA ARG A 44 -4.77 71.25 30.97
C ARG A 44 -5.88 70.28 31.33
N GLN A 45 -6.94 70.76 31.98
CA GLN A 45 -8.08 69.92 32.31
C GLN A 45 -8.71 69.29 31.06
N LEU A 46 -8.88 70.08 29.99
CA LEU A 46 -9.39 69.58 28.72
C LEU A 46 -8.47 68.52 28.08
N ILE A 47 -7.15 68.71 28.18
CA ILE A 47 -6.15 67.76 27.64
C ILE A 47 -6.13 66.48 28.45
N ASP A 48 -6.28 66.54 29.76
CA ASP A 48 -6.36 65.36 30.62
C ASP A 48 -7.60 64.52 30.28
N GLU A 49 -8.76 65.16 30.10
CA GLU A 49 -9.99 64.47 29.66
C GLU A 49 -9.82 63.82 28.28
N LYS A 50 -9.21 64.55 27.32
CA LYS A 50 -8.94 64.01 25.98
C LYS A 50 -7.93 62.86 26.00
N THR A 51 -6.89 62.97 26.83
CA THR A 51 -5.88 61.92 27.01
C THR A 51 -6.51 60.67 27.63
N SER A 52 -7.41 60.83 28.62
CA SER A 52 -8.17 59.72 29.21
C SER A 52 -9.03 58.97 28.17
N ILE A 53 -9.65 59.69 27.23
CA ILE A 53 -10.40 59.06 26.13
C ILE A 53 -9.46 58.29 25.19
N VAL A 54 -8.32 58.89 24.82
CA VAL A 54 -7.33 58.24 23.94
C VAL A 54 -6.75 56.98 24.61
N ASP A 55 -6.50 57.02 25.91
CA ASP A 55 -6.02 55.86 26.69
C ASP A 55 -7.02 54.71 26.69
N ARG A 56 -8.32 54.99 26.93
CA ARG A 56 -9.36 53.97 26.86
C ARG A 56 -9.49 53.37 25.44
N ASN A 57 -9.38 54.22 24.42
CA ASN A 57 -9.40 53.73 23.03
C ASN A 57 -8.18 52.86 22.73
N LEU A 58 -7.00 53.23 23.23
CA LEU A 58 -5.77 52.46 23.05
C LEU A 58 -5.89 51.08 23.72
N GLU A 59 -6.44 51.00 24.93
CA GLU A 59 -6.71 49.72 25.62
C GLU A 59 -7.62 48.81 24.77
N ASN A 60 -8.71 49.35 24.23
CA ASN A 60 -9.62 48.60 23.36
C ASN A 60 -8.94 48.13 22.07
N ILE A 61 -8.10 48.98 21.45
CA ILE A 61 -7.35 48.62 20.24
C ILE A 61 -6.33 47.53 20.55
N LEU A 62 -5.62 47.61 21.67
CA LEU A 62 -4.64 46.60 22.09
C LEU A 62 -5.30 45.23 22.29
N LEU A 63 -6.45 45.18 22.96
CA LEU A 63 -7.24 43.95 23.07
C LEU A 63 -7.64 43.41 21.68
N GLY A 64 -8.10 44.29 20.79
CA GLY A 64 -8.42 43.91 19.41
C GLY A 64 -7.22 43.38 18.62
N VAL A 65 -6.02 43.94 18.81
CA VAL A 65 -4.76 43.46 18.19
C VAL A 65 -4.42 42.06 18.71
N GLU A 66 -4.51 41.83 20.01
CA GLU A 66 -4.25 40.51 20.61
C GLU A 66 -5.22 39.45 20.09
N GLU A 67 -6.52 39.77 20.02
CA GLU A 67 -7.55 38.89 19.46
C GLU A 67 -7.30 38.61 17.97
N ALA A 68 -6.98 39.64 17.17
CA ALA A 68 -6.66 39.48 15.75
C ALA A 68 -5.42 38.60 15.54
N GLN A 69 -4.41 38.72 16.40
CA GLN A 69 -3.19 37.89 16.35
C GLN A 69 -3.51 36.41 16.62
N VAL A 70 -4.41 36.12 17.56
CA VAL A 70 -4.92 34.76 17.78
C VAL A 70 -5.61 34.23 16.52
N MET A 71 -6.43 35.05 15.86
CA MET A 71 -7.09 34.66 14.61
C MET A 71 -6.08 34.38 13.47
N VAL A 72 -5.02 35.17 13.35
CA VAL A 72 -3.93 34.94 12.37
C VAL A 72 -3.21 33.63 12.65
N ALA A 73 -2.86 33.35 13.90
CA ALA A 73 -2.22 32.10 14.31
C ALA A 73 -3.13 30.89 14.00
N LEU A 74 -4.42 31.01 14.30
CA LEU A 74 -5.42 29.99 13.99
C LEU A 74 -5.56 29.74 12.49
N ALA A 75 -5.61 30.80 11.67
CA ALA A 75 -5.64 30.71 10.21
C ALA A 75 -4.44 29.93 9.65
N SER A 76 -3.23 30.21 10.16
CA SER A 76 -2.00 29.48 9.80
C SER A 76 -2.10 28.00 10.17
N HIS A 77 -2.57 27.69 11.39
CA HIS A 77 -2.76 26.31 11.84
C HIS A 77 -3.75 25.54 10.96
N PHE A 78 -4.86 26.17 10.54
CA PHE A 78 -5.80 25.56 9.61
C PHE A 78 -5.19 25.26 8.24
N GLN A 79 -4.38 26.17 7.69
CA GLN A 79 -3.66 25.93 6.43
C GLN A 79 -2.72 24.72 6.54
N ASN A 80 -2.02 24.57 7.67
CA ASN A 80 -1.16 23.42 7.92
C ASN A 80 -1.96 22.11 8.03
N LEU A 81 -3.05 22.10 8.81
CA LEU A 81 -3.93 20.92 8.92
C LEU A 81 -4.50 20.50 7.57
N GLU A 82 -4.87 21.45 6.72
CA GLU A 82 -5.38 21.15 5.39
C GLU A 82 -4.30 20.58 4.47
N ALA A 83 -3.07 21.11 4.54
CA ALA A 83 -1.92 20.55 3.84
C ALA A 83 -1.63 19.11 4.29
N ASP A 84 -1.65 18.84 5.60
CA ASP A 84 -1.44 17.51 6.16
C ASP A 84 -2.55 16.53 5.74
N LYS A 85 -3.81 16.97 5.76
CA LYS A 85 -4.94 16.18 5.25
C LYS A 85 -4.70 15.78 3.79
N GLN A 86 -4.24 16.68 2.94
CA GLN A 86 -3.94 16.35 1.54
C GLN A 86 -2.75 15.40 1.41
N LYS A 87 -1.72 15.59 2.23
CA LYS A 87 -0.55 14.70 2.31
C LYS A 87 -0.96 13.27 2.67
N TYR A 88 -1.78 13.07 3.72
CA TYR A 88 -2.25 11.75 4.11
C TYR A 88 -3.16 11.13 3.04
N LYS A 89 -4.04 11.91 2.42
CA LYS A 89 -4.84 11.44 1.27
C LYS A 89 -3.96 10.95 0.12
N ALA A 90 -2.86 11.64 -0.18
CA ALA A 90 -1.91 11.20 -1.19
C ALA A 90 -1.18 9.91 -0.79
N GLN A 91 -0.78 9.78 0.48
CA GLN A 91 -0.17 8.55 1.00
C GLN A 91 -1.10 7.35 0.91
N VAL A 92 -2.38 7.51 1.29
CA VAL A 92 -3.38 6.45 1.15
C VAL A 92 -3.48 5.98 -0.30
N ARG A 93 -3.60 6.92 -1.26
CA ARG A 93 -3.63 6.56 -2.69
C ARG A 93 -2.38 5.80 -3.13
N ARG A 94 -1.19 6.24 -2.72
CA ARG A 94 0.08 5.56 -3.02
C ARG A 94 0.10 4.14 -2.45
N LEU A 95 -0.26 3.97 -1.18
CA LEU A 95 -0.25 2.67 -0.51
C LEU A 95 -1.27 1.71 -1.14
N CYS A 96 -2.44 2.19 -1.55
CA CYS A 96 -3.40 1.36 -2.28
C CYS A 96 -2.85 0.89 -3.63
N GLN A 97 -2.16 1.77 -4.37
CA GLN A 97 -1.50 1.40 -5.63
C GLN A 97 -0.38 0.39 -5.42
N GLU A 98 0.45 0.59 -4.39
CA GLU A 98 1.53 -0.33 -4.03
C GLU A 98 1.00 -1.70 -3.62
N ASN A 99 -0.08 -1.74 -2.83
CA ASN A 99 -0.75 -2.99 -2.46
C ASN A 99 -1.33 -3.71 -3.68
N ALA A 100 -1.97 -3.00 -4.60
CA ALA A 100 -2.48 -3.59 -5.84
C ALA A 100 -1.34 -4.16 -6.69
N TRP A 101 -0.27 -3.40 -6.85
CA TRP A 101 0.92 -3.82 -7.59
C TRP A 101 1.57 -5.08 -6.98
N ILE A 102 1.71 -5.14 -5.65
CA ILE A 102 2.26 -6.33 -4.97
C ILE A 102 1.36 -7.56 -5.18
N ARG A 103 0.03 -7.39 -5.18
CA ARG A 103 -0.90 -8.49 -5.46
C ARG A 103 -0.75 -9.01 -6.89
N ASP A 104 -0.60 -8.12 -7.86
CA ASP A 104 -0.38 -8.49 -9.26
C ASP A 104 0.97 -9.20 -9.45
N GLU A 105 2.03 -8.70 -8.81
CA GLU A 105 3.37 -9.30 -8.85
C GLU A 105 3.37 -10.70 -8.20
N LEU A 106 2.68 -10.87 -7.06
CA LEU A 106 2.49 -12.17 -6.42
C LEU A 106 1.72 -13.15 -7.32
N ASN A 107 0.66 -12.68 -7.99
CA ASN A 107 -0.08 -13.52 -8.92
C ASN A 107 0.77 -13.94 -10.13
N SER A 108 1.56 -13.01 -10.68
CA SER A 108 2.50 -13.26 -11.79
C SER A 108 3.52 -14.33 -11.42
N THR A 109 4.18 -14.19 -10.26
CA THR A 109 5.18 -15.16 -9.78
C THR A 109 4.57 -16.53 -9.49
N GLN A 110 3.37 -16.58 -8.90
CA GLN A 110 2.65 -17.84 -8.71
C GLN A 110 2.30 -18.53 -10.02
N GLN A 111 1.91 -17.76 -11.05
CA GLN A 111 1.62 -18.32 -12.36
C GLN A 111 2.87 -18.90 -13.03
N GLN A 112 4.00 -18.19 -12.97
CA GLN A 112 5.27 -18.70 -13.47
C GLN A 112 5.70 -19.98 -12.74
N LEU A 113 5.52 -20.04 -11.42
CA LEU A 113 5.79 -21.24 -10.63
C LEU A 113 4.93 -22.41 -11.10
N ARG A 114 3.61 -22.23 -11.27
CA ARG A 114 2.71 -23.29 -11.77
C ARG A 114 3.12 -23.80 -13.15
N THR A 115 3.53 -22.92 -14.05
CA THR A 115 4.03 -23.31 -15.37
C THR A 115 5.34 -24.08 -15.28
N ALA A 116 6.30 -23.64 -14.46
CA ALA A 116 7.55 -24.37 -14.24
C ALA A 116 7.31 -25.76 -13.64
N MET A 117 6.40 -25.84 -12.66
CA MET A 117 5.94 -27.08 -12.05
C MET A 117 5.34 -28.05 -13.09
N GLN A 118 4.47 -27.56 -13.97
CA GLN A 118 3.91 -28.37 -15.06
C GLN A 118 4.99 -28.87 -16.03
N ASN A 119 5.96 -28.01 -16.38
CA ASN A 119 7.06 -28.40 -17.26
C ASN A 119 7.96 -29.47 -16.64
N ILE A 120 8.22 -29.39 -15.33
CA ILE A 120 9.00 -30.41 -14.61
C ILE A 120 8.29 -31.77 -14.69
N ALA A 121 6.98 -31.82 -14.41
CA ALA A 121 6.22 -33.05 -14.49
C ALA A 121 6.23 -33.67 -15.91
N GLN A 122 6.12 -32.84 -16.95
CA GLN A 122 6.23 -33.31 -18.34
C GLN A 122 7.62 -33.88 -18.65
N LEU A 123 8.68 -33.17 -18.25
CA LEU A 123 10.06 -33.62 -18.46
C LEU A 123 10.37 -34.90 -17.68
N GLU A 124 9.82 -35.08 -16.49
CA GLU A 124 9.95 -36.32 -15.71
C GLU A 124 9.30 -37.50 -16.42
N GLU A 125 8.09 -37.32 -16.98
CA GLU A 125 7.40 -38.35 -17.77
C GLU A 125 8.19 -38.71 -19.04
N GLU A 126 8.67 -37.71 -19.80
CA GLU A 126 9.53 -37.92 -20.96
C GLU A 126 10.83 -38.64 -20.59
N ASN A 127 11.44 -38.29 -19.46
CA ASN A 127 12.65 -38.95 -18.97
C ASN A 127 12.40 -40.42 -18.65
N LYS A 128 11.29 -40.73 -17.96
CA LYS A 128 10.85 -42.11 -17.69
C LYS A 128 10.62 -42.89 -18.98
N HIS A 129 9.92 -42.30 -19.95
CA HIS A 129 9.69 -42.91 -21.26
C HIS A 129 11.00 -43.16 -22.02
N LEU A 130 11.93 -42.22 -22.03
CA LEU A 130 13.24 -42.36 -22.67
C LEU A 130 14.10 -43.45 -22.00
N LYS A 131 14.09 -43.51 -20.66
CA LYS A 131 14.76 -44.58 -19.90
C LYS A 131 14.19 -45.96 -20.27
N PHE A 132 12.88 -46.08 -20.37
CA PHE A 132 12.21 -47.30 -20.82
C PHE A 132 12.63 -47.70 -22.24
N MET A 133 12.60 -46.78 -23.21
CA MET A 133 13.04 -47.06 -24.58
C MET A 133 14.51 -47.46 -24.67
N ASN A 134 15.38 -46.86 -23.84
CA ASN A 134 16.80 -47.22 -23.80
C ASN A 134 17.01 -48.62 -23.23
N SER A 135 16.23 -48.99 -22.20
CA SER A 135 16.23 -50.36 -21.64
C SER A 135 15.87 -51.41 -22.69
N ILE A 136 14.81 -51.19 -23.48
CA ILE A 136 14.42 -52.11 -24.57
C ILE A 136 15.55 -52.29 -25.58
N LYS A 137 16.17 -51.18 -26.02
CA LYS A 137 17.26 -51.23 -27.00
C LYS A 137 18.45 -52.05 -26.51
N LYS A 138 18.78 -51.98 -25.21
CA LYS A 138 19.84 -52.83 -24.63
C LYS A 138 19.49 -54.31 -24.71
N PHE A 139 18.25 -54.70 -24.42
CA PHE A 139 17.83 -56.09 -24.59
C PHE A 139 17.93 -56.55 -26.05
N ASP A 140 17.54 -55.72 -27.02
CA ASP A 140 17.68 -56.05 -28.45
C ASP A 140 19.16 -56.18 -28.88
N GLU A 141 20.07 -55.40 -28.26
CA GLU A 141 21.52 -55.48 -28.49
C GLU A 141 22.19 -56.67 -27.78
N ASP A 142 21.63 -57.16 -26.68
CA ASP A 142 22.10 -58.34 -25.91
C ASP A 142 21.51 -59.68 -26.41
N LEU A 143 20.39 -59.65 -27.16
CA LEU A 143 19.77 -60.81 -27.80
C LEU A 143 20.57 -61.54 -28.91
N PRO A 144 21.57 -60.95 -29.61
CA PRO A 144 22.33 -61.66 -30.64
C PRO A 144 23.15 -62.84 -30.12
N GLU A 145 23.45 -62.94 -28.81
CA GLU A 145 24.27 -64.02 -28.25
C GLU A 145 23.49 -65.30 -27.90
N LEU A 146 22.15 -65.27 -27.87
CA LEU A 146 21.32 -66.44 -27.54
C LEU A 146 20.70 -67.14 -28.75
N ALA A 147 20.72 -66.53 -29.93
CA ALA A 147 20.16 -67.13 -31.14
C ALA A 147 20.94 -68.36 -31.65
N ASP A 148 22.17 -68.59 -31.18
CA ASP A 148 22.99 -69.73 -31.60
C ASP A 148 22.89 -70.96 -30.66
N LYS A 149 22.10 -70.92 -29.58
CA LYS A 149 22.00 -72.05 -28.64
C LYS A 149 20.63 -72.22 -27.99
N GLU A 150 19.61 -72.62 -28.74
CA GLU A 150 18.44 -73.26 -28.12
C GLU A 150 17.66 -74.12 -29.13
N GLY A 151 18.15 -75.36 -29.30
CA GLY A 151 17.29 -76.51 -29.58
C GLY A 151 17.16 -77.30 -28.29
N ASP A 152 15.92 -77.60 -27.91
CA ASP A 152 15.46 -78.37 -26.73
C ASP A 152 15.43 -77.64 -25.38
N GLN A 153 14.26 -77.12 -25.00
CA GLN A 153 13.39 -77.80 -24.02
C GLN A 153 12.02 -77.11 -23.85
N ALA A 154 11.04 -77.97 -23.57
CA ALA A 154 9.63 -77.65 -23.40
C ALA A 154 9.30 -77.07 -22.02
N GLU A 155 8.07 -76.57 -21.90
CA GLU A 155 7.33 -76.25 -20.66
C GLU A 155 7.76 -75.01 -19.86
N GLN A 156 7.04 -73.89 -20.06
CA GLN A 156 6.24 -73.29 -18.99
C GLN A 156 5.40 -72.12 -19.49
N GLN A 157 4.11 -72.41 -19.66
CA GLN A 157 3.08 -71.42 -19.84
C GLN A 157 2.48 -71.09 -18.47
N ARG A 158 3.10 -70.13 -17.78
CA ARG A 158 2.60 -69.35 -16.64
C ARG A 158 3.72 -68.39 -16.24
N THR A 159 3.35 -67.19 -15.79
CA THR A 159 4.22 -66.15 -15.17
C THR A 159 4.97 -65.14 -16.06
N ALA A 160 4.58 -64.92 -17.33
CA ALA A 160 5.10 -63.76 -18.09
C ALA A 160 4.79 -62.40 -17.40
N SER A 161 3.67 -62.33 -16.66
CA SER A 161 3.30 -61.16 -15.85
C SER A 161 4.15 -61.01 -14.58
N ASP A 162 4.56 -62.12 -13.94
CA ASP A 162 5.31 -62.07 -12.68
C ASP A 162 6.80 -61.84 -12.92
N ALA A 163 7.34 -62.35 -14.03
CA ALA A 163 8.69 -62.00 -14.47
C ALA A 163 8.79 -60.51 -14.83
N HIS A 164 7.79 -59.97 -15.53
CA HIS A 164 7.74 -58.54 -15.86
C HIS A 164 7.66 -57.66 -14.60
N ASN A 165 6.83 -58.03 -13.62
CA ASN A 165 6.72 -57.31 -12.34
C ASN A 165 7.98 -57.46 -11.48
N SER A 166 8.60 -58.64 -11.44
CA SER A 166 9.83 -58.90 -10.68
C SER A 166 11.03 -58.14 -11.25
N THR A 167 11.15 -58.06 -12.58
CA THR A 167 12.21 -57.28 -13.25
C THR A 167 12.00 -55.77 -13.10
N LEU A 168 10.74 -55.31 -13.01
CA LEU A 168 10.41 -53.90 -12.74
C LEU A 168 10.87 -53.47 -11.33
N LEU A 169 10.70 -54.35 -10.33
CA LEU A 169 11.16 -54.16 -8.96
C LEU A 169 12.70 -54.19 -8.84
N GLU A 170 13.39 -55.05 -9.60
CA GLU A 170 14.85 -55.18 -9.57
C GLU A 170 15.58 -53.96 -10.16
N LEU A 171 14.91 -53.22 -11.06
CA LEU A 171 15.43 -52.01 -11.68
C LEU A 171 15.17 -50.71 -10.87
N GLY A 172 14.62 -50.83 -9.66
CA GLY A 172 14.41 -49.69 -8.75
C GLY A 172 13.25 -48.76 -9.13
N PHE A 173 12.30 -49.20 -9.96
CA PHE A 173 11.09 -48.44 -10.30
C PHE A 173 9.99 -48.53 -9.22
N GLY A 174 10.37 -48.87 -7.98
CA GLY A 174 9.47 -49.30 -6.92
C GLY A 174 8.99 -48.22 -5.97
N ASP A 175 9.89 -47.47 -5.29
CA ASP A 175 9.48 -46.93 -3.98
C ASP A 175 10.05 -45.55 -3.57
N GLU A 176 10.59 -44.73 -4.47
CA GLU A 176 11.20 -43.44 -4.03
C GLU A 176 10.60 -42.15 -4.62
N GLU A 177 9.59 -42.21 -5.50
CA GLU A 177 9.01 -41.02 -6.15
C GLU A 177 7.66 -40.53 -5.59
N GLU A 178 6.95 -41.32 -4.78
CA GLU A 178 5.62 -40.94 -4.26
C GLU A 178 5.66 -39.78 -3.26
N ASP A 179 6.77 -39.62 -2.53
CA ASP A 179 6.91 -38.60 -1.49
C ASP A 179 6.99 -37.16 -2.03
N LEU A 180 7.59 -36.96 -3.19
CA LEU A 180 7.69 -35.64 -3.81
C LEU A 180 6.37 -35.22 -4.46
N GLN A 181 5.65 -36.17 -5.04
CA GLN A 181 4.35 -35.93 -5.67
C GLN A 181 3.26 -35.61 -4.62
N SER A 182 3.35 -36.27 -3.46
CA SER A 182 2.61 -35.94 -2.23
C SER A 182 2.90 -34.52 -1.75
N LEU A 183 4.18 -34.12 -1.69
CA LEU A 183 4.58 -32.78 -1.29
C LEU A 183 4.05 -31.71 -2.26
N PHE A 184 4.07 -32.02 -3.57
CA PHE A 184 3.57 -31.16 -4.65
C PHE A 184 2.05 -30.97 -4.57
N LEU A 185 1.29 -32.04 -4.35
CA LEU A 185 -0.16 -31.99 -4.15
C LEU A 185 -0.53 -31.25 -2.86
N SER A 186 0.22 -31.45 -1.78
CA SER A 186 0.00 -30.70 -0.52
C SER A 186 0.22 -29.19 -0.68
N TYR A 187 1.20 -28.78 -1.49
CA TYR A 187 1.46 -27.39 -1.81
C TYR A 187 0.34 -26.77 -2.67
N PHE A 188 -0.18 -27.54 -3.64
CA PHE A 188 -1.33 -27.13 -4.44
C PHE A 188 -2.63 -27.00 -3.62
N ASP A 189 -2.87 -27.90 -2.66
CA ASP A 189 -4.05 -27.86 -1.78
C ASP A 189 -3.95 -26.77 -0.71
N PHE A 190 -2.75 -26.47 -0.20
CA PHE A 190 -2.53 -25.36 0.72
C PHE A 190 -2.93 -24.00 0.09
N HIS A 191 -2.65 -23.81 -1.20
CA HIS A 191 -2.96 -22.56 -1.91
C HIS A 191 -4.42 -22.37 -2.27
N LYS A 192 -5.25 -23.44 -2.29
CA LYS A 192 -6.72 -23.31 -2.43
C LYS A 192 -7.40 -22.81 -1.16
N ASN A 193 -6.75 -22.95 0.00
CA ASN A 193 -7.33 -22.65 1.32
C ASN A 193 -6.89 -21.30 1.92
N ILE A 194 -6.10 -20.49 1.20
CA ILE A 194 -5.77 -19.14 1.64
C ILE A 194 -6.91 -18.19 1.23
N ASP A 195 -8.00 -18.25 2.02
CA ASP A 195 -9.07 -17.26 2.02
C ASP A 195 -8.53 -15.95 2.59
N TRP A 196 -8.00 -15.08 1.72
CA TRP A 196 -7.57 -13.72 2.07
C TRP A 196 -8.75 -12.79 2.44
N GLY A 197 -9.97 -13.32 2.63
CA GLY A 197 -11.21 -12.56 2.72
C GLY A 197 -11.87 -12.49 4.10
N LYS A 198 -11.28 -13.01 5.18
CA LYS A 198 -11.95 -13.06 6.50
C LYS A 198 -11.06 -12.66 7.66
N GLY A 199 -10.81 -11.36 7.80
CA GLY A 199 -10.23 -10.83 9.02
C GLY A 199 -9.89 -9.36 8.91
N LEU A 200 -10.62 -8.53 9.67
CA LEU A 200 -10.51 -7.07 9.81
C LEU A 200 -11.33 -6.28 8.77
N GLY A 201 -12.58 -6.03 9.14
CA GLY A 201 -13.48 -5.16 8.41
C GLY A 201 -12.95 -3.74 8.36
N TRP A 202 -12.56 -3.31 7.16
CA TRP A 202 -12.62 -1.92 6.70
C TRP A 202 -12.92 -1.94 5.20
N TYR A 203 -14.21 -1.87 4.87
CA TYR A 203 -14.78 -1.11 3.76
C TYR A 203 -13.91 -0.93 2.49
N VAL A 204 -13.71 -1.99 1.71
CA VAL A 204 -13.66 -1.91 0.24
C VAL A 204 -14.21 -3.23 -0.30
N ASP A 205 -15.32 -3.14 -1.01
CA ASP A 205 -16.17 -4.27 -1.38
C ASP A 205 -15.47 -5.34 -2.21
N CYS A 206 -15.77 -6.58 -1.83
CA CYS A 206 -15.74 -7.75 -2.68
C CYS A 206 -16.49 -7.49 -3.99
N VAL A 207 -15.78 -7.50 -5.12
CA VAL A 207 -16.35 -7.94 -6.38
C VAL A 207 -15.73 -9.30 -6.69
N ILE A 208 -16.58 -10.32 -6.53
CA ILE A 208 -16.30 -11.75 -6.64
C ILE A 208 -16.11 -12.15 -8.11
N VAL A 209 -15.16 -13.06 -8.35
CA VAL A 209 -15.22 -14.20 -9.28
C VAL A 209 -16.45 -14.27 -10.22
N SER A 210 -16.46 -13.54 -11.34
CA SER A 210 -17.06 -13.92 -12.64
C SER A 210 -16.99 -12.79 -13.67
N PRO A 211 -16.90 -13.09 -14.99
CA PRO A 211 -16.37 -12.16 -16.00
C PRO A 211 -17.42 -11.21 -16.65
N PHE A 212 -18.54 -10.93 -16.01
CA PHE A 212 -19.56 -10.04 -16.59
C PHE A 212 -19.93 -8.91 -15.63
N TYR A 213 -19.89 -7.68 -16.17
CA TYR A 213 -20.30 -6.39 -15.61
C TYR A 213 -19.22 -5.50 -14.98
N LEU A 214 -18.79 -4.56 -15.83
CA LEU A 214 -18.44 -3.16 -15.59
C LEU A 214 -18.03 -2.71 -14.17
N CYS A 215 -16.82 -2.15 -14.12
CA CYS A 215 -16.44 -1.06 -13.24
C CYS A 215 -17.56 -0.02 -13.09
N PHE A 216 -18.04 0.24 -11.88
CA PHE A 216 -18.52 1.56 -11.48
C PHE A 216 -18.29 1.80 -9.98
N LEU A 217 -17.51 2.86 -9.71
CA LEU A 217 -17.42 3.76 -8.54
C LEU A 217 -18.06 3.30 -7.21
N TRP A 218 -17.37 3.38 -6.06
CA TRP A 218 -16.98 4.63 -5.38
C TRP A 218 -15.81 4.43 -4.41
#